data_AF-A0A075HBV1-F1
#
_entry.id   AF-A0A075HBV1-F1
#
_cell.length_a   1.000
_cell.length_b   1.000
_cell.length_c   1.000
_cell.angle_alpha   90.00
_cell.angle_beta   90.00
_cell.angle_gamma   90.00
#
_symmetry.space_group_name_H-M   'P 1'
#
loop_
_entity.id
_entity.type
_entity.pdbx_description
1 polymer ?
#
loop_
_entity_poly.entity_id
_entity_poly.type
_entity_poly.pdbx_seq_one_letter_code
_entity_poly.pdbx_strand_id
1 'polypeptide(L)'
;MKIKQGHNDPSLHWLRGAVFWSALPYLAVKHIPLLNTAVVWFTAWSTAAVLNWTGTADVELGAMMVDIGANAAPISYAEWAGSQWILTDTLGDSGFFVPLIYDGGDPVNIGFVLGCSALQSMIVFVGALIAVREAPVRIRMRAFMLVIPTIHILNVFRNAGIVWLHMTYTDWNLWGIGMFDFAHSYAAKVLSLAAMLMIALAIFEMLPQLHRHVLRVISPVLKPLGIAR
;
A
#
# COMPACT_ATOMS: atom_id res chain seq x y z
N MET A 1 14.53 38.98 5.09
CA MET A 1 14.27 37.58 4.66
C MET A 1 15.39 37.16 3.70
N LYS A 2 16.50 36.61 4.22
CA LYS A 2 17.62 36.13 3.39
C LYS A 2 17.27 34.72 2.89
N ILE A 3 16.86 34.61 1.63
CA ILE A 3 16.83 33.33 0.91
C ILE A 3 18.29 32.89 0.80
N LYS A 4 18.74 32.02 1.70
CA LYS A 4 20.07 31.40 1.61
C LYS A 4 20.11 30.60 0.31
N GLN A 5 21.14 30.89 -0.49
CA GLN A 5 21.45 30.33 -1.81
C GLN A 5 21.02 28.86 -1.95
N GLY A 6 20.00 28.63 -2.77
CA GLY A 6 19.36 27.34 -2.98
C GLY A 6 20.04 26.47 -4.04
N HIS A 7 21.28 26.04 -3.83
CA HIS A 7 21.91 25.09 -4.77
C HIS A 7 22.53 23.83 -4.16
N ASN A 8 22.67 23.69 -2.82
CA ASN A 8 23.33 22.53 -2.22
C ASN A 8 22.84 22.22 -0.78
N ASP A 9 21.53 22.17 -0.49
CA ASP A 9 21.07 21.58 0.77
C ASP A 9 20.92 20.06 0.59
N PRO A 10 21.73 19.22 1.27
CA PRO A 10 21.63 17.76 1.16
C PRO A 10 20.22 17.24 1.41
N SER A 11 19.43 17.94 2.23
CA SER A 11 18.05 17.55 2.57
C SER A 11 17.06 17.81 1.44
N LEU A 12 17.29 18.84 0.63
CA LEU A 12 16.49 19.08 -0.57
C LEU A 12 16.85 18.09 -1.68
N HIS A 13 18.12 17.71 -1.80
CA HIS A 13 18.54 16.64 -2.70
C HIS A 13 17.96 15.29 -2.29
N TRP A 14 17.99 14.98 -0.98
CA TRP A 14 17.32 13.82 -0.42
C TRP A 14 15.82 13.84 -0.73
N LEU A 15 15.12 14.96 -0.50
CA LEU A 15 13.68 15.06 -0.75
C LEU A 15 13.34 14.81 -2.23
N ARG A 16 14.10 15.42 -3.15
CA ARG A 16 13.92 15.21 -4.60
C ARG A 16 14.13 13.75 -4.98
N GLY A 17 15.17 13.12 -4.42
CA GLY A 17 15.43 11.69 -4.60
C GLY A 17 14.31 10.83 -4.03
N ALA A 18 13.84 11.14 -2.82
CA ALA A 18 12.80 10.39 -2.13
C ALA A 18 11.50 10.41 -2.92
N VAL A 19 11.08 11.59 -3.39
CA VAL A 19 9.88 11.76 -4.23
C VAL A 19 10.01 10.98 -5.54
N PHE A 20 11.15 11.09 -6.23
CA PHE A 20 11.39 10.39 -7.49
C PHE A 20 11.32 8.87 -7.31
N TRP A 21 12.06 8.33 -6.34
CA TRP A 21 12.11 6.90 -6.05
C TRP A 21 10.82 6.36 -5.42
N SER A 22 9.97 7.21 -4.86
CA SER A 22 8.63 6.82 -4.42
C SER A 22 7.57 6.87 -5.53
N ALA A 23 7.65 7.84 -6.44
CA ALA A 23 6.62 8.01 -7.46
C ALA A 23 6.82 7.05 -8.65
N LEU A 24 8.06 6.91 -9.12
CA LEU A 24 8.37 6.15 -10.33
C LEU A 24 7.91 4.69 -10.24
N PRO A 25 8.24 3.92 -9.18
CA PRO A 25 7.85 2.50 -9.14
C PRO A 25 6.34 2.34 -8.98
N TYR A 26 5.67 3.24 -8.26
CA TYR A 26 4.22 3.23 -8.12
C TYR A 26 3.54 3.44 -9.48
N LEU A 27 3.98 4.45 -10.23
CA LEU A 27 3.45 4.72 -11.56
C LEU A 27 3.73 3.59 -12.53
N ALA A 28 4.92 2.98 -12.47
CA ALA A 28 5.25 1.81 -13.28
C ALA A 28 4.28 0.66 -13.01
N VAL A 29 4.03 0.31 -11.75
CA VAL A 29 3.08 -0.76 -11.40
C VAL A 29 1.65 -0.39 -11.79
N LYS A 30 1.26 0.87 -11.62
CA LYS A 30 -0.09 1.34 -11.98
C LYS A 30 -0.35 1.27 -13.50
N HIS A 31 0.64 1.64 -14.32
CA HIS A 31 0.49 1.73 -15.77
C HIS A 31 0.88 0.47 -16.54
N ILE A 32 1.52 -0.52 -15.89
CA ILE A 32 1.86 -1.80 -16.50
C ILE A 32 0.89 -2.86 -15.94
N PRO A 33 -0.15 -3.27 -16.70
CA PRO A 33 -1.14 -4.25 -16.27
C PRO A 33 -0.56 -5.56 -15.74
N LEU A 34 0.52 -6.05 -16.36
CA LEU A 34 1.20 -7.26 -15.88
C LEU A 34 1.74 -7.11 -14.45
N LEU A 35 2.32 -5.96 -14.11
CA LEU A 35 2.81 -5.72 -12.75
C LEU A 35 1.66 -5.50 -11.78
N ASN A 36 0.63 -4.76 -12.21
CA ASN A 36 -0.55 -4.51 -11.40
C ASN A 36 -1.24 -5.82 -11.00
N THR A 37 -1.59 -6.65 -11.98
CA THR A 37 -2.25 -7.94 -11.77
C THR A 37 -1.40 -8.89 -10.93
N ALA A 38 -0.08 -8.93 -11.13
CA ALA A 38 0.82 -9.72 -10.30
C ALA A 38 0.80 -9.30 -8.81
N VAL A 39 0.84 -7.98 -8.54
CA VAL A 39 0.79 -7.45 -7.17
C VAL A 39 -0.56 -7.73 -6.52
N VAL A 40 -1.66 -7.52 -7.26
CA VAL A 40 -3.02 -7.80 -6.79
C VAL A 40 -3.18 -9.29 -6.47
N TRP A 41 -2.77 -10.16 -7.39
CA TRP A 41 -2.84 -11.61 -7.22
C TRP A 41 -2.02 -12.07 -6.02
N PHE A 42 -0.78 -11.59 -5.88
CA PHE A 42 0.08 -11.94 -4.75
C PHE A 42 -0.51 -11.50 -3.40
N THR A 43 -1.13 -10.31 -3.38
CA THR A 43 -1.83 -9.80 -2.19
C THR A 43 -3.04 -10.66 -1.82
N ALA A 44 -3.85 -11.03 -2.82
CA ALA A 44 -5.00 -11.89 -2.61
C ALA A 44 -4.55 -13.27 -2.11
N TRP A 45 -3.54 -13.86 -2.76
CA TRP A 45 -2.99 -15.17 -2.42
C TRP A 45 -2.42 -15.23 -1.01
N SER A 46 -1.57 -14.26 -0.64
CA SER A 46 -1.01 -14.19 0.72
C SER A 46 -2.10 -14.05 1.79
N THR A 47 -3.17 -13.32 1.50
CA THR A 47 -4.31 -13.16 2.42
C THR A 47 -5.12 -14.46 2.54
N ALA A 48 -5.48 -15.09 1.42
CA ALA A 48 -6.18 -16.37 1.41
C ALA A 48 -5.38 -17.46 2.13
N ALA A 49 -4.06 -17.51 1.91
CA ALA A 49 -3.17 -18.45 2.59
C ALA A 49 -3.21 -18.30 4.12
N VAL A 50 -3.24 -17.06 4.64
CA VAL A 50 -3.36 -16.83 6.10
C VAL A 50 -4.76 -17.21 6.62
N LEU A 51 -5.83 -16.91 5.89
CA LEU A 51 -7.18 -17.29 6.28
C LEU A 51 -7.35 -18.80 6.37
N ASN A 52 -6.89 -19.53 5.35
CA ASN A 52 -6.93 -20.99 5.31
C ASN A 52 -6.00 -21.60 6.37
N TRP A 53 -4.78 -21.06 6.54
CA TRP A 53 -3.81 -21.56 7.52
C TRP A 53 -4.28 -21.39 8.97
N THR A 54 -4.99 -20.31 9.27
CA THR A 54 -5.55 -20.06 10.60
C THR A 54 -6.83 -20.85 10.86
N GLY A 55 -7.38 -21.56 9.86
CA GLY A 55 -8.67 -22.26 9.94
C GLY A 55 -9.85 -21.31 10.09
N THR A 56 -9.66 -20.05 9.70
CA THR A 56 -10.64 -18.98 9.93
C THR A 56 -11.72 -18.97 8.85
N ALA A 57 -11.36 -19.32 7.62
CA ALA A 57 -12.26 -19.48 6.49
C ALA A 57 -11.59 -20.36 5.43
N ASP A 58 -12.38 -21.19 4.72
CA ASP A 58 -11.93 -21.97 3.56
C ASP A 58 -12.26 -21.20 2.29
N VAL A 59 -11.28 -20.45 1.79
CA VAL A 59 -11.43 -19.57 0.62
C VAL A 59 -10.41 -19.86 -0.49
N GLU A 60 -10.88 -19.68 -1.71
CA GLU A 60 -10.10 -19.77 -2.93
C GLU A 60 -10.09 -18.45 -3.71
N LEU A 61 -9.09 -18.31 -4.58
CA LEU A 61 -8.93 -17.16 -5.46
C LEU A 61 -9.74 -17.38 -6.73
N GLY A 62 -10.67 -16.48 -7.03
CA GLY A 62 -11.34 -16.46 -8.32
C GLY A 62 -10.42 -16.04 -9.46
N ALA A 63 -10.95 -16.06 -10.68
CA ALA A 63 -10.25 -15.56 -11.85
C ALA A 63 -9.92 -14.06 -11.70
N MET A 64 -8.77 -13.62 -12.22
CA MET A 64 -8.44 -12.20 -12.32
C MET A 64 -9.45 -11.51 -13.22
N MET A 65 -10.09 -10.45 -12.72
CA MET A 65 -11.11 -9.69 -13.41
C MET A 65 -10.63 -8.27 -13.72
N VAL A 66 -11.21 -7.67 -14.76
CA VAL A 66 -10.96 -6.30 -15.18
C VAL A 66 -12.29 -5.55 -15.16
N ASP A 67 -12.34 -4.50 -14.34
CA ASP A 67 -13.42 -3.53 -14.34
C ASP A 67 -13.18 -2.53 -15.47
N ILE A 68 -13.90 -2.70 -16.57
CA ILE A 68 -13.81 -1.85 -17.77
C ILE A 68 -14.55 -0.51 -17.62
N GLY A 69 -15.22 -0.26 -16.50
CA GLY A 69 -16.02 0.95 -16.29
C GLY A 69 -17.27 1.00 -17.16
N ALA A 70 -17.98 2.14 -17.11
CA ALA A 70 -19.19 2.41 -17.91
C ALA A 70 -20.43 1.53 -17.62
N ASN A 71 -20.61 1.09 -16.36
CA ASN A 71 -21.72 0.21 -15.92
C ASN A 71 -21.75 -1.17 -16.61
N ALA A 72 -20.66 -1.58 -17.24
CA ALA A 72 -20.53 -2.92 -17.81
C ALA A 72 -20.14 -3.93 -16.72
N ALA A 73 -20.54 -5.19 -16.90
CA ALA A 73 -20.11 -6.27 -16.01
C ALA A 73 -18.58 -6.45 -16.12
N PRO A 74 -17.87 -6.70 -15.00
CA PRO A 74 -16.46 -7.04 -15.05
C PRO A 74 -16.20 -8.26 -15.95
N ILE A 75 -15.12 -8.22 -16.72
CA ILE A 75 -14.72 -9.30 -17.62
C ILE A 75 -13.46 -10.00 -17.10
N SER A 76 -13.22 -11.23 -17.55
CA SER A 76 -11.99 -11.94 -17.21
C SER A 76 -10.76 -11.26 -17.83
N TYR A 77 -9.64 -11.20 -17.10
CA TYR A 77 -8.37 -10.70 -17.61
C TYR A 77 -7.87 -11.49 -18.83
N ALA A 78 -8.23 -12.77 -18.95
CA ALA A 78 -7.89 -13.59 -20.11
C ALA A 78 -8.67 -13.18 -21.38
N GLU A 79 -9.85 -12.58 -21.22
CA GLU A 79 -10.73 -12.14 -22.30
C GLU A 79 -10.55 -10.65 -22.61
N TRP A 80 -9.82 -9.93 -21.76
CA TRP A 80 -9.54 -8.52 -21.94
C TRP A 80 -8.58 -8.29 -23.11
N ALA A 81 -9.04 -7.58 -24.14
CA ALA A 81 -8.29 -7.30 -25.37
C ALA A 81 -7.27 -6.16 -25.23
N GLY A 82 -7.05 -5.62 -24.03
CA GLY A 82 -6.14 -4.50 -23.81
C GLY A 82 -4.67 -4.90 -23.78
N SER A 83 -3.79 -3.90 -23.89
CA SER A 83 -2.34 -4.10 -23.84
C SER A 83 -1.88 -4.48 -22.44
N GLN A 84 -1.08 -5.54 -22.32
CA GLN A 84 -0.52 -6.00 -21.04
C GLN A 84 0.66 -5.15 -20.54
N TRP A 85 1.24 -4.33 -21.41
CA TRP A 85 2.47 -3.58 -21.15
C TRP A 85 2.22 -2.11 -20.83
N ILE A 86 1.22 -1.51 -21.46
CA ILE A 86 0.86 -0.10 -21.24
C ILE A 86 -0.65 -0.02 -21.18
N LEU A 87 -1.17 0.39 -20.03
CA LEU A 87 -2.59 0.64 -19.85
C LEU A 87 -2.97 1.93 -20.60
N THR A 88 -3.62 1.76 -21.74
CA THR A 88 -4.18 2.86 -22.55
C THR A 88 -5.64 3.17 -22.20
N ASP A 89 -6.33 2.20 -21.59
CA ASP A 89 -7.76 2.28 -21.34
C ASP A 89 -8.04 2.87 -19.96
N THR A 90 -9.12 3.64 -19.86
CA THR A 90 -9.63 4.12 -18.58
C THR A 90 -10.51 3.04 -17.97
N LEU A 91 -9.94 2.30 -17.01
CA LEU A 91 -10.67 1.29 -16.24
C LEU A 91 -11.61 1.92 -15.21
N GLY A 92 -12.56 1.13 -14.71
CA GLY A 92 -13.42 1.50 -13.59
C GLY A 92 -12.66 1.63 -12.27
N ASP A 93 -13.37 2.00 -11.21
CA ASP A 93 -12.77 2.35 -9.91
C ASP A 93 -11.94 1.21 -9.30
N SER A 94 -12.34 -0.04 -9.54
CA SER A 94 -11.61 -1.22 -9.04
C SER A 94 -10.39 -1.56 -9.90
N GLY A 95 -10.41 -1.21 -11.19
CA GLY A 95 -9.39 -1.59 -12.16
C GLY A 95 -9.22 -3.11 -12.27
N PHE A 96 -8.03 -3.61 -11.96
CA PHE A 96 -7.75 -5.04 -11.88
C PHE A 96 -8.05 -5.56 -10.48
N PHE A 97 -8.83 -6.63 -10.39
CA PHE A 97 -9.18 -7.21 -9.09
C PHE A 97 -9.31 -8.73 -9.12
N VAL A 98 -9.12 -9.36 -7.96
CA VAL A 98 -9.32 -10.80 -7.76
C VAL A 98 -10.43 -11.01 -6.73
N PRO A 99 -11.56 -11.62 -7.09
CA PRO A 99 -12.60 -11.96 -6.14
C PRO A 99 -12.21 -13.18 -5.29
N LEU A 100 -12.67 -13.19 -4.03
CA LEU A 100 -12.65 -14.36 -3.17
C LEU A 100 -13.89 -15.22 -3.39
N ILE A 101 -13.69 -16.53 -3.41
CA ILE A 101 -14.75 -17.54 -3.56
C ILE A 101 -14.62 -18.52 -2.41
N TYR A 102 -15.74 -19.02 -1.87
CA TYR A 102 -15.73 -20.12 -0.91
C TYR A 102 -15.38 -21.45 -1.61
N ASP A 103 -14.93 -22.45 -0.85
CA ASP A 103 -14.63 -23.81 -1.33
C ASP A 103 -15.84 -24.52 -2.01
N GLY A 104 -17.06 -23.99 -1.85
CA GLY A 104 -18.29 -24.44 -2.53
C GLY A 104 -18.61 -23.73 -3.85
N GLY A 105 -17.81 -22.74 -4.26
CA GLY A 105 -18.06 -21.93 -5.47
C GLY A 105 -18.90 -20.66 -5.26
N ASP A 106 -19.41 -20.44 -4.04
CA ASP A 106 -20.19 -19.24 -3.71
C ASP A 106 -19.28 -18.00 -3.58
N PRO A 107 -19.71 -16.83 -4.08
CA PRO A 107 -18.91 -15.61 -4.01
C PRO A 107 -18.91 -15.02 -2.59
N VAL A 108 -17.72 -14.66 -2.10
CA VAL A 108 -17.53 -13.96 -0.81
C VAL A 108 -17.89 -12.47 -0.90
N ASN A 109 -18.18 -11.96 -2.11
CA ASN A 109 -18.44 -10.54 -2.40
C ASN A 109 -17.32 -9.58 -1.94
N ILE A 110 -16.09 -10.09 -1.80
CA ILE A 110 -14.89 -9.28 -1.54
C ILE A 110 -13.91 -9.46 -2.70
N GLY A 111 -13.45 -8.34 -3.27
CA GLY A 111 -12.41 -8.29 -4.28
C GLY A 111 -11.15 -7.60 -3.77
N PHE A 112 -9.98 -8.18 -4.08
CA PHE A 112 -8.70 -7.53 -3.86
C PHE A 112 -8.33 -6.65 -5.03
N VAL A 113 -7.96 -5.40 -4.74
CA VAL A 113 -7.47 -4.42 -5.72
C VAL A 113 -6.05 -3.98 -5.38
N LEU A 114 -5.41 -3.19 -6.25
CA LEU A 114 -4.05 -2.71 -6.02
C LEU A 114 -3.89 -1.97 -4.69
N GLY A 115 -4.92 -1.24 -4.24
CA GLY A 115 -4.93 -0.53 -2.96
C GLY A 115 -4.75 -1.44 -1.74
N CYS A 116 -5.14 -2.72 -1.83
CA CYS A 116 -5.03 -3.69 -0.74
C CYS A 116 -3.60 -4.25 -0.59
N SER A 117 -2.67 -3.94 -1.50
CA SER A 117 -1.30 -4.48 -1.48
C SER A 117 -0.34 -3.77 -0.52
N ALA A 118 -0.75 -2.64 0.06
CA ALA A 118 0.09 -1.69 0.79
C ALA A 118 1.31 -1.17 0.01
N LEU A 119 1.37 -1.39 -1.31
CA LEU A 119 2.48 -1.01 -2.18
C LEU A 119 2.80 0.50 -2.10
N GLN A 120 1.78 1.35 -1.94
CA GLN A 120 1.98 2.79 -1.76
C GLN A 120 2.85 3.11 -0.54
N SER A 121 2.59 2.48 0.60
CA SER A 121 3.38 2.71 1.82
C SER A 121 4.79 2.14 1.71
N MET A 122 4.95 0.94 1.15
CA MET A 122 6.27 0.31 0.94
C MET A 122 7.16 1.19 0.08
N ILE A 123 6.65 1.68 -1.05
CA ILE A 123 7.43 2.48 -2.00
C ILE A 123 7.80 3.86 -1.43
N VAL A 124 6.95 4.48 -0.61
CA VAL A 124 7.30 5.73 0.09
C VAL A 124 8.49 5.52 1.02
N PHE A 125 8.46 4.48 1.85
CA PHE A 125 9.60 4.15 2.71
C PHE A 125 10.82 3.78 1.88
N VAL A 126 10.66 2.96 0.84
CA VAL A 126 11.77 2.53 -0.01
C VAL A 126 12.43 3.74 -0.68
N GLY A 127 11.64 4.64 -1.27
CA GLY A 127 12.14 5.86 -1.89
C GLY A 127 12.90 6.74 -0.91
N ALA A 128 12.37 6.92 0.31
CA ALA A 128 13.04 7.65 1.38
C ALA A 128 14.38 7.01 1.78
N LEU A 129 14.45 5.68 1.88
CA LEU A 129 15.67 4.94 2.23
C LEU A 129 16.73 4.97 1.12
N ILE A 130 16.32 4.80 -0.15
CA ILE A 130 17.23 4.87 -1.32
C ILE A 130 17.86 6.26 -1.40
N ALA A 131 17.08 7.30 -1.12
CA ALA A 131 17.51 8.69 -1.22
C ALA A 131 18.56 9.10 -0.19
N VAL A 132 18.73 8.36 0.93
CA VAL A 132 19.79 8.63 1.92
C VAL A 132 21.12 8.11 1.39
N ARG A 133 21.87 8.96 0.69
CA ARG A 133 23.15 8.59 0.06
C ARG A 133 24.30 8.52 1.06
N GLU A 134 24.18 9.22 2.19
CA GLU A 134 25.19 9.31 3.25
C GLU A 134 25.27 8.04 4.11
N ALA A 135 24.30 7.13 3.99
CA ALA A 135 24.26 5.90 4.75
C ALA A 135 25.00 4.76 4.03
N PRO A 136 25.80 3.94 4.74
CA PRO A 136 26.42 2.76 4.14
C PRO A 136 25.35 1.79 3.64
N VAL A 137 25.59 1.18 2.47
CA VAL A 137 24.64 0.28 1.78
C VAL A 137 24.16 -0.86 2.68
N ARG A 138 25.04 -1.39 3.54
CA ARG A 138 24.70 -2.48 4.48
C ARG A 138 23.57 -2.11 5.44
N ILE A 139 23.57 -0.89 5.97
CA ILE A 139 22.52 -0.43 6.89
C ILE A 139 21.22 -0.18 6.12
N ARG A 140 21.31 0.39 4.91
CA ARG A 140 20.14 0.57 4.02
C ARG A 140 19.49 -0.76 3.66
N MET A 141 20.28 -1.77 3.28
CA MET A 141 19.78 -3.13 2.98
C MET A 141 19.12 -3.78 4.19
N ARG A 142 19.68 -3.63 5.39
CA ARG A 142 19.03 -4.10 6.63
C ARG A 142 17.70 -3.40 6.86
N ALA A 143 17.63 -2.09 6.63
CA ALA A 143 16.40 -1.33 6.75
C ALA A 143 15.35 -1.77 5.70
N PHE A 144 15.74 -2.06 4.45
CA PHE A 144 14.82 -2.64 3.44
C PHE A 144 14.29 -4.01 3.87
N MET A 145 15.17 -4.89 4.34
CA MET A 145 14.82 -6.23 4.81
C MET A 145 13.92 -6.22 6.05
N LEU A 146 13.95 -5.14 6.84
CA LEU A 146 13.03 -4.96 7.95
C LEU A 146 11.69 -4.39 7.44
N VAL A 147 11.73 -3.30 6.68
CA VAL A 147 10.53 -2.52 6.36
C VAL A 147 9.60 -3.23 5.39
N ILE A 148 10.11 -3.78 4.29
CA ILE A 148 9.26 -4.39 3.25
C ILE A 148 8.49 -5.60 3.82
N PRO A 149 9.14 -6.59 4.47
CA PRO A 149 8.43 -7.73 5.03
C PRO A 149 7.49 -7.33 6.17
N THR A 150 7.90 -6.38 7.03
CA THR A 150 7.03 -5.94 8.13
C THR A 150 5.74 -5.31 7.61
N ILE A 151 5.83 -4.40 6.64
CA ILE A 151 4.64 -3.80 6.02
C ILE A 151 3.79 -4.86 5.33
N HIS A 152 4.41 -5.80 4.61
CA HIS A 152 3.68 -6.86 3.92
C HIS A 152 2.90 -7.74 4.91
N ILE A 153 3.55 -8.22 5.97
CA ILE A 153 2.91 -9.05 7.00
C ILE A 153 1.74 -8.31 7.64
N LEU A 154 1.95 -7.05 8.06
CA LEU A 154 0.88 -6.25 8.67
C LEU A 154 -0.29 -6.00 7.69
N ASN A 155 0.00 -5.83 6.41
CA ASN A 155 -1.01 -5.67 5.38
C ASN A 155 -1.82 -6.96 5.16
N VAL A 156 -1.16 -8.12 5.14
CA VAL A 156 -1.83 -9.42 5.04
C VAL A 156 -2.77 -9.62 6.23
N PHE A 157 -2.32 -9.35 7.45
CA PHE A 157 -3.18 -9.42 8.64
C PHE A 157 -4.35 -8.42 8.59
N ARG A 158 -4.10 -7.20 8.11
CA ARG A 158 -5.16 -6.19 7.93
C ARG A 158 -6.23 -6.66 6.96
N ASN A 159 -5.82 -7.26 5.84
CA ASN A 159 -6.76 -7.77 4.84
C ASN A 159 -7.50 -9.01 5.33
N ALA A 160 -6.79 -9.98 5.93
CA ALA A 160 -7.40 -11.18 6.50
C ALA A 160 -8.41 -10.82 7.60
N GLY A 161 -8.05 -9.87 8.47
CA GLY A 161 -8.95 -9.37 9.51
C GLY A 161 -10.22 -8.75 8.96
N ILE A 162 -10.14 -7.96 7.88
CA ILE A 162 -11.34 -7.38 7.23
C ILE A 162 -12.21 -8.47 6.60
N VAL A 163 -11.61 -9.43 5.91
CA VAL A 163 -12.34 -10.55 5.31
C VAL A 163 -13.06 -11.37 6.39
N TRP A 164 -12.36 -11.75 7.45
CA TRP A 164 -12.95 -12.47 8.57
C TRP A 164 -14.10 -11.72 9.23
N LEU A 165 -13.93 -10.41 9.45
CA LEU A 165 -14.94 -9.59 10.09
C LEU A 165 -16.20 -9.45 9.23
N HIS A 166 -16.03 -9.38 7.91
CA HIS A 166 -17.13 -9.39 6.95
C HIS A 166 -17.90 -10.72 6.97
N MET A 167 -17.20 -11.84 7.02
CA MET A 167 -17.83 -13.18 7.07
C MET A 167 -18.53 -13.45 8.40
N THR A 168 -17.98 -12.95 9.52
CA THR A 168 -18.49 -13.26 10.86
C THR A 168 -19.66 -12.37 11.25
N TYR A 169 -19.69 -11.12 10.79
CA TYR A 169 -20.67 -10.11 11.19
C TYR A 169 -21.41 -9.52 9.99
N THR A 170 -22.08 -10.39 9.24
CA THR A 170 -22.80 -10.04 8.00
C THR A 170 -23.96 -9.06 8.23
N ASP A 171 -24.66 -9.17 9.36
CA ASP A 171 -25.82 -8.34 9.71
C ASP A 171 -25.50 -7.14 10.61
N TRP A 172 -24.22 -6.92 10.94
CA TRP A 172 -23.85 -5.80 11.82
C TRP A 172 -23.90 -4.48 11.06
N ASN A 173 -24.75 -3.60 11.54
CA ASN A 173 -24.93 -2.27 11.01
C ASN A 173 -24.92 -1.26 12.16
N LEU A 174 -23.98 -0.33 12.13
CA LEU A 174 -23.93 0.80 13.05
C LEU A 174 -24.27 2.08 12.28
N TRP A 175 -25.46 2.64 12.56
CA TRP A 175 -25.93 3.91 11.97
C TRP A 175 -25.90 3.95 10.43
N GLY A 176 -26.19 2.83 9.77
CA GLY A 176 -26.18 2.71 8.31
C GLY A 176 -24.85 2.25 7.71
N ILE A 177 -23.81 2.03 8.52
CA ILE A 177 -22.48 1.57 8.08
C ILE A 177 -22.37 0.07 8.37
N GLY A 178 -22.17 -0.73 7.31
CA GLY A 178 -21.94 -2.16 7.44
C GLY A 178 -20.59 -2.49 8.08
N MET A 179 -20.44 -3.69 8.64
CA MET A 179 -19.21 -4.13 9.30
C MET A 179 -17.97 -3.99 8.42
N PHE A 180 -18.09 -4.33 7.14
CA PHE A 180 -17.00 -4.21 6.18
C PHE A 180 -16.52 -2.76 6.04
N ASP A 181 -17.44 -1.81 5.88
CA ASP A 181 -17.10 -0.40 5.72
C ASP A 181 -16.52 0.19 7.00
N PHE A 182 -17.06 -0.19 8.16
CA PHE A 182 -16.51 0.22 9.45
C PHE A 182 -15.07 -0.30 9.64
N ALA A 183 -14.85 -1.58 9.37
CA ALA A 183 -13.53 -2.20 9.48
C ALA A 183 -12.52 -1.58 8.51
N HIS A 184 -12.92 -1.45 7.24
CA HIS A 184 -12.04 -1.00 6.16
C HIS A 184 -11.74 0.50 6.27
N SER A 185 -12.72 1.30 6.67
CA SER A 185 -12.62 2.77 6.68
C SER A 185 -12.12 3.36 7.98
N TYR A 186 -12.34 2.69 9.12
CA TYR A 186 -11.99 3.22 10.44
C TYR A 186 -10.98 2.34 11.19
N ALA A 187 -11.36 1.12 11.56
CA ALA A 187 -10.52 0.27 12.41
C ALA A 187 -9.15 -0.02 11.78
N ALA A 188 -9.16 -0.43 10.51
CA ALA A 188 -7.93 -0.75 9.78
C ALA A 188 -7.05 0.49 9.54
N LYS A 189 -7.64 1.68 9.34
CA LYS A 189 -6.85 2.92 9.14
C LYS A 189 -6.16 3.36 10.42
N VAL A 190 -6.84 3.28 11.56
CA VAL A 190 -6.25 3.63 12.86
C VAL A 190 -5.11 2.68 13.20
N LEU A 191 -5.33 1.37 13.06
CA LEU A 191 -4.29 0.37 13.31
C LEU A 191 -3.10 0.52 12.36
N SER A 192 -3.36 0.76 11.08
CA SER A 192 -2.33 0.98 10.08
C SER A 192 -1.51 2.24 10.36
N LEU A 193 -2.15 3.34 10.78
CA LEU A 193 -1.47 4.58 11.14
C LEU A 193 -0.55 4.39 12.36
N ALA A 194 -1.02 3.68 13.39
CA ALA A 194 -0.19 3.35 14.55
C ALA A 194 1.01 2.48 14.17
N ALA A 195 0.80 1.47 13.32
CA ALA A 195 1.88 0.62 12.83
C ALA A 195 2.91 1.39 11.99
N MET A 196 2.46 2.26 11.08
CA MET A 196 3.35 3.11 10.28
C MET A 196 4.20 4.03 11.16
N LEU A 197 3.62 4.59 12.22
CA LEU A 197 4.37 5.39 13.19
C LEU A 197 5.47 4.58 13.87
N MET A 198 5.16 3.37 14.34
CA MET A 198 6.14 2.48 14.98
C MET A 198 7.29 2.12 14.03
N ILE A 199 6.97 1.78 12.77
CA ILE A 199 7.97 1.48 11.75
C ILE A 199 8.84 2.71 11.47
N ALA A 200 8.25 3.89 11.36
CA ALA A 200 8.99 5.13 11.14
C ALA A 200 9.96 5.44 12.30
N LEU A 201 9.53 5.24 13.55
CA LEU A 201 10.40 5.40 14.73
C LEU A 201 11.57 4.40 14.72
N ALA A 202 11.31 3.13 14.41
CA ALA A 202 12.36 2.11 14.28
C ALA A 202 13.37 2.48 13.17
N ILE A 203 12.90 3.00 12.03
CA ILE A 203 13.78 3.47 10.96
C ILE A 203 14.60 4.67 11.40
N PHE A 204 14.02 5.63 12.14
CA PHE A 204 14.78 6.79 12.64
C PHE A 204 15.89 6.38 13.60
N GLU A 205 15.68 5.35 14.41
CA GLU A 205 16.71 4.78 15.28
C GLU A 205 17.82 4.10 14.47
N MET A 206 17.46 3.33 13.44
CA MET A 206 18.45 2.67 12.56
C MET A 206 19.20 3.65 11.65
N LEU A 207 18.53 4.71 11.19
CA LEU A 207 19.00 5.65 10.17
C LEU A 207 18.74 7.10 10.63
N PRO A 208 19.49 7.61 11.64
CA PRO A 208 19.27 8.95 12.19
C PRO A 208 19.50 10.08 11.17
N GLN A 209 20.20 9.79 10.07
CA GLN A 209 20.35 10.69 8.93
C GLN A 209 18.99 11.02 8.30
N LEU A 210 18.10 10.04 8.17
CA LEU A 210 16.77 10.21 7.58
C LEU A 210 15.93 11.17 8.44
N HIS A 211 15.99 11.01 9.77
CA HIS A 211 15.35 11.93 10.71
C HIS A 211 15.82 13.38 10.54
N ARG A 212 17.13 13.61 10.40
CA ARG A 212 17.68 14.97 10.17
C ARG A 212 17.17 15.60 8.88
N HIS A 213 17.11 14.84 7.78
CA HIS A 213 16.58 15.36 6.53
C HIS A 213 15.09 15.71 6.63
N VAL A 214 14.28 14.84 7.27
CA VAL A 214 12.85 15.08 7.50
C VAL A 214 12.64 16.35 8.33
N LEU A 215 13.32 16.50 9.48
CA LEU A 215 13.18 17.69 10.32
C LEU A 215 13.61 18.96 9.59
N ARG A 216 14.69 18.90 8.81
CA ARG A 216 15.18 20.06 8.05
C ARG A 216 14.21 20.48 6.95
N VAL A 217 13.59 19.53 6.26
CA VAL A 217 12.55 19.78 5.25
C VAL A 217 11.28 20.35 5.87
N ILE A 218 10.87 19.87 7.04
CA ILE A 218 9.64 20.30 7.72
C ILE A 218 9.85 21.62 8.48
N SER A 219 11.08 21.96 8.87
CA SER A 219 11.40 23.18 9.65
C SER A 219 10.83 24.50 9.10
N PRO A 220 10.75 24.77 7.79
CA PRO A 220 10.16 26.00 7.27
C PRO A 220 8.65 26.09 7.55
N VAL A 221 7.97 24.95 7.70
CA VAL A 221 6.55 24.86 8.03
C VAL A 221 6.32 24.98 9.54
N LEU A 222 7.22 24.42 10.36
CA LEU A 222 7.10 24.46 11.83
C LEU A 222 7.48 25.82 12.45
N LYS A 223 8.40 26.56 11.82
CA LYS A 223 8.84 27.89 12.28
C LYS A 223 7.70 28.92 12.41
N PRO A 224 6.83 29.11 11.42
CA PRO A 224 5.70 30.03 11.56
C PRO A 224 4.64 29.55 12.56
N LEU A 225 4.60 28.25 12.89
CA LEU A 225 3.70 27.67 13.90
C LEU A 225 4.26 27.79 15.34
N GLY A 226 5.47 28.32 15.53
CA GLY A 226 6.09 28.49 16.85
C GLY A 226 6.58 27.20 17.51
N ILE A 227 6.53 26.06 16.81
CA ILE A 227 6.85 24.73 17.34
C ILE A 227 8.35 24.41 17.23
N ALA A 228 9.07 25.07 16.33
CA ALA A 228 10.52 24.91 16.15
C ALA A 228 11.23 26.27 16.20
N ARG A 229 12.23 26.41 17.07
CA ARG A 229 13.18 27.53 17.06
C ARG A 229 14.26 27.33 15.99
#